data_AF-A0A8J2LA48-F1
#
_entry.id   AF-A0A8J2LA48-F1
#
_cell.length_a   1.000
_cell.length_b   1.000
_cell.length_c   1.000
_cell.angle_alpha   90.00
_cell.angle_beta   90.00
_cell.angle_gamma   90.00
#
_symmetry.space_group_name_H-M   'P 1'
#
loop_
_entity.id
_entity.type
_entity.pdbx_description
1 polymer ?
#
loop_
_entity_poly.entity_id
_entity_poly.type
_entity_poly.pdbx_seq_one_letter_code
_entity_poly.pdbx_strand_id
1 'polypeptide(L)'
;WESCYGEAEFNSKKFPDPAGMIKDLRELGFKRTTLWIHPFINMDCPSFKYAYDRKYFVKNKRKKQEITSWWQGSDAGLIDFDNPLAIAWWRNRLEKLRTDFGITSFKC
;
A
#
# COMPACT_ATOMS: atom_id res chain seq x y z
N TRP A 1 3.14 -9.34 -1.43
CA TRP A 1 2.01 -9.62 -2.35
C TRP A 1 1.93 -8.55 -3.41
N GLU A 2 2.28 -7.31 -3.04
CA GLU A 2 2.39 -6.19 -3.96
C GLU A 2 3.55 -6.28 -4.96
N SER A 3 3.49 -5.47 -6.01
CA SER A 3 4.48 -5.34 -7.08
C SER A 3 5.78 -4.67 -6.62
N CYS A 4 5.67 -3.68 -5.73
CA CYS A 4 6.77 -2.96 -5.09
C CYS A 4 6.32 -2.52 -3.69
N TYR A 5 7.26 -2.34 -2.75
CA TYR A 5 6.89 -2.07 -1.37
C TYR A 5 6.22 -0.70 -1.17
N GLY A 6 4.94 -0.71 -0.82
CA GLY A 6 4.09 0.48 -0.67
C GLY A 6 3.28 0.83 -1.92
N GLU A 7 3.32 -0.03 -2.94
CA GLU A 7 2.53 0.13 -4.15
C GLU A 7 1.06 -0.26 -3.95
N ALA A 8 0.75 -1.06 -2.94
CA ALA A 8 -0.62 -1.47 -2.62
C ALA A 8 -1.40 -2.01 -3.84
N GLU A 9 -0.69 -2.64 -4.78
CA GLU A 9 -1.22 -3.26 -5.99
C GLU A 9 -0.63 -4.66 -6.15
N PHE A 10 -1.47 -5.65 -6.45
CA PHE A 10 -1.00 -7.04 -6.61
C PHE A 10 0.07 -7.16 -7.70
N ASN A 11 1.12 -7.92 -7.39
CA ASN A 11 2.08 -8.31 -8.41
C ASN A 11 1.43 -9.30 -9.38
N SER A 12 1.05 -8.85 -10.58
CA SER A 12 0.37 -9.67 -11.59
C SER A 12 1.18 -10.87 -12.09
N LYS A 13 2.52 -10.86 -11.95
CA LYS A 13 3.35 -12.03 -12.29
C LYS A 13 3.25 -13.13 -11.24
N LYS A 14 3.11 -12.75 -9.96
CA LYS A 14 2.99 -13.70 -8.83
C LYS A 14 1.54 -14.11 -8.57
N PHE A 15 0.62 -13.18 -8.79
CA PHE A 15 -0.82 -13.31 -8.58
C PHE A 15 -1.53 -12.84 -9.86
N PRO A 16 -1.59 -13.69 -10.90
CA PRO A 16 -2.20 -13.32 -12.18
C PRO A 16 -3.72 -13.14 -12.09
N ASP A 17 -4.38 -13.88 -11.20
CA ASP A 17 -5.80 -13.73 -10.87
C ASP A 17 -6.01 -13.73 -9.34
N PRO A 18 -5.75 -12.58 -8.67
CA PRO A 18 -5.91 -12.49 -7.23
C PRO A 18 -7.38 -12.61 -6.81
N ALA A 19 -8.34 -12.17 -7.63
CA ALA A 19 -9.76 -12.28 -7.35
C ALA A 19 -10.22 -13.75 -7.37
N GLY A 20 -9.81 -14.52 -8.38
CA GLY A 20 -10.03 -15.96 -8.47
C GLY A 20 -9.41 -16.69 -7.28
N MET A 21 -8.14 -16.41 -6.95
CA MET A 21 -7.48 -17.01 -5.78
C MET A 21 -8.26 -16.75 -4.48
N ILE A 22 -8.74 -15.51 -4.26
CA ILE A 22 -9.50 -15.15 -3.06
C ILE A 22 -10.87 -15.85 -3.04
N LYS A 23 -11.51 -16.00 -4.21
CA LYS A 23 -12.75 -16.77 -4.36
C LYS A 23 -12.53 -18.23 -4.00
N ASP A 24 -11.49 -18.86 -4.53
CA ASP A 24 -11.16 -20.26 -4.24
C ASP A 24 -10.89 -20.49 -2.75
N LEU A 25 -10.14 -19.58 -2.11
CA LEU A 25 -9.92 -19.62 -0.66
C LEU A 25 -11.24 -19.56 0.12
N ARG A 26 -12.20 -18.76 -0.34
CA ARG A 26 -13.52 -18.66 0.29
C ARG A 26 -14.32 -19.94 0.14
N GLU A 27 -14.27 -20.58 -1.03
CA GLU A 27 -14.92 -21.86 -1.30
C GLU A 27 -14.33 -22.99 -0.44
N LEU A 28 -13.04 -22.91 -0.12
CA LEU A 28 -12.36 -23.80 0.83
C LEU A 28 -12.70 -23.53 2.31
N GLY A 29 -13.56 -22.54 2.59
CA GLY A 29 -14.01 -22.20 3.95
C GLY A 29 -13.18 -21.13 4.66
N PHE A 30 -12.16 -20.54 4.01
CA PHE A 30 -11.41 -19.41 4.56
C PHE A 30 -12.24 -18.12 4.44
N LYS A 31 -12.94 -17.77 5.52
CA LYS A 31 -13.88 -16.64 5.56
C LYS A 31 -13.24 -15.25 5.47
N ARG A 32 -11.95 -15.13 5.77
CA ARG A 32 -11.23 -13.85 5.80
C ARG A 32 -9.89 -13.97 5.10
N THR A 33 -9.61 -13.05 4.19
CA THR A 33 -8.30 -12.87 3.57
C THR A 33 -7.77 -11.51 3.99
N THR A 34 -6.64 -11.54 4.71
CA THR A 34 -6.01 -10.34 5.25
C THR A 34 -4.73 -10.05 4.48
N LEU A 35 -4.58 -8.83 3.99
CA LEU A 35 -3.29 -8.37 3.47
C LEU A 35 -2.52 -7.64 4.57
N TRP A 36 -1.22 -7.89 4.61
CA TRP A 36 -0.31 -7.07 5.38
C TRP A 36 -0.02 -5.78 4.62
N ILE A 37 -0.17 -4.64 5.30
CA ILE A 37 0.06 -3.30 4.78
C ILE A 37 1.04 -2.57 5.68
N HIS A 38 1.74 -1.57 5.14
CA HIS A 38 2.67 -0.73 5.89
C HIS A 38 2.64 0.69 5.32
N PRO A 39 3.02 1.72 6.08
CA PRO A 39 2.88 3.12 5.68
C PRO A 39 4.07 3.66 4.87
N PHE A 40 5.02 2.80 4.51
CA PHE A 40 6.22 3.16 3.74
C PHE A 40 6.02 2.92 2.24
N ILE A 41 6.51 3.83 1.41
CA ILE A 41 6.63 3.65 -0.04
C ILE A 41 8.10 3.78 -0.42
N ASN A 42 8.70 2.73 -0.96
CA ASN A 42 10.09 2.78 -1.39
C ASN A 42 10.25 3.72 -2.60
N MET A 43 11.41 4.37 -2.67
CA MET A 43 11.68 5.42 -3.66
C MET A 43 11.68 4.94 -5.11
N ASP A 44 11.97 3.65 -5.33
CA ASP A 44 11.95 2.98 -6.63
C ASP A 44 10.54 2.56 -7.09
N CYS A 45 9.53 2.64 -6.22
CA CYS A 45 8.16 2.27 -6.57
C CYS A 45 7.47 3.35 -7.44
N PRO A 46 6.62 2.96 -8.40
CA PRO A 46 5.90 3.90 -9.27
C PRO A 46 5.09 4.97 -8.53
N SER A 47 4.44 4.60 -7.42
CA SER A 47 3.62 5.53 -6.62
C SER A 47 4.43 6.58 -5.86
N PHE A 48 5.75 6.40 -5.69
CA PHE A 48 6.57 7.29 -4.88
C PHE A 48 6.55 8.73 -5.40
N LYS A 49 6.82 8.90 -6.71
CA LYS A 49 6.85 10.24 -7.32
C LYS A 49 5.50 10.95 -7.20
N TYR A 50 4.41 10.21 -7.39
CA TYR A 50 3.05 10.75 -7.27
C TYR A 50 2.79 11.31 -5.86
N ALA A 51 3.14 10.55 -4.83
CA ALA A 51 3.00 10.93 -3.42
C ALA A 51 3.94 12.08 -3.05
N TYR A 52 5.18 12.04 -3.52
CA TYR A 52 6.18 13.08 -3.29
C TYR A 52 5.73 14.42 -3.86
N ASP A 53 5.30 14.46 -5.13
CA ASP A 53 4.88 15.69 -5.81
C ASP A 53 3.64 16.33 -5.13
N ARG A 54 2.80 15.51 -4.49
CA ARG A 54 1.59 15.95 -3.77
C ARG A 54 1.80 16.24 -2.29
N LYS A 55 3.04 16.15 -1.81
CA LYS A 55 3.40 16.42 -0.41
C LYS A 55 2.71 15.47 0.58
N TYR A 56 2.60 14.18 0.22
CA TYR A 56 1.92 13.15 1.03
C TYR A 56 2.83 12.44 2.02
N PHE A 57 4.13 12.72 2.04
CA PHE A 57 5.04 12.16 3.03
C PHE A 57 5.25 13.08 4.23
N VAL A 58 5.53 12.46 5.38
CA VAL A 58 5.89 13.13 6.63
C VAL A 58 7.05 14.09 6.38
N LYS A 59 6.97 15.27 7.00
CA LYS A 59 8.00 16.31 6.88
C LYS A 59 8.84 16.38 8.15
N ASN A 60 10.13 16.62 7.99
CA ASN A 60 11.02 16.90 9.10
C ASN A 60 10.84 18.32 9.66
N LYS A 61 11.62 18.66 10.69
CA LYS A 61 11.64 19.98 11.34
C LYS A 61 11.94 21.14 10.37
N ARG A 62 12.57 20.88 9.22
CA ARG A 62 12.86 21.86 8.16
C ARG A 62 11.74 21.95 7.12
N LYS A 63 10.58 21.34 7.38
CA LYS A 63 9.40 21.28 6.50
C LYS A 63 9.67 20.61 5.15
N LYS A 64 10.72 19.78 5.04
CA LYS A 64 11.02 18.95 3.86
C LYS A 64 10.48 17.55 4.08
N GLN A 65 9.95 16.91 3.01
CA GLN A 65 9.54 15.50 3.08
C GLN A 65 10.75 14.65 3.44
N GLU A 66 10.61 13.84 4.49
CA GLU A 66 11.68 13.00 5.02
C GLU A 66 11.75 11.69 4.24
N ILE A 67 12.97 11.28 3.91
CA ILE A 67 13.28 9.95 3.41
C ILE A 67 13.88 9.16 4.56
N THR A 68 13.35 7.97 4.80
CA THR A 68 13.73 7.13 5.92
C THR A 68 14.03 5.70 5.47
N SER A 69 14.62 4.93 6.37
CA SER A 69 14.85 3.51 6.19
C SER A 69 13.89 2.68 7.06
N TRP A 70 13.62 1.46 6.62
CA TRP A 70 12.82 0.47 7.33
C TRP A 70 13.28 -0.94 6.92
N TRP A 71 12.74 -2.00 7.52
CA TRP A 71 13.30 -3.35 7.35
C TRP A 71 13.21 -3.92 5.91
N GLN A 72 12.47 -3.30 4.98
CA GLN A 72 12.41 -3.67 3.54
C GLN A 72 12.90 -2.56 2.58
N GLY A 73 13.56 -1.51 3.07
CA GLY A 73 14.05 -0.44 2.19
C GLY A 73 14.93 0.59 2.89
N SER A 74 15.99 1.04 2.22
CA SER A 74 16.87 2.11 2.71
C SER A 74 16.32 3.51 2.47
N ASP A 75 15.53 3.67 1.40
CA ASP A 75 15.03 4.95 0.93
C ASP A 75 13.52 4.86 0.69
N ALA A 76 12.74 5.30 1.66
CA ALA A 76 11.29 5.27 1.62
C ALA A 76 10.67 6.55 2.18
N GLY A 77 9.51 6.91 1.63
CA GLY A 77 8.66 7.96 2.17
C GLY A 77 7.66 7.34 3.16
N LEU A 78 7.48 7.97 4.31
CA LEU A 78 6.45 7.60 5.28
C LEU A 78 5.20 8.44 5.03
N ILE A 79 4.04 7.81 4.82
CA ILE A 79 2.77 8.53 4.60
C ILE A 79 2.43 9.44 5.79
N ASP A 80 2.07 10.68 5.48
CA ASP A 80 1.61 11.68 6.44
C ASP A 80 0.12 11.48 6.75
N PHE A 81 -0.18 10.78 7.84
CA PHE A 81 -1.56 10.55 8.28
C PHE A 81 -2.20 11.75 9.02
N ASP A 82 -1.53 12.89 9.11
CA ASP A 82 -2.15 14.17 9.51
C ASP A 82 -2.63 14.98 8.30
N ASN A 83 -2.22 14.60 7.08
CA ASN A 83 -2.64 15.23 5.84
C ASN A 83 -3.93 14.57 5.30
N PRO A 84 -5.10 15.25 5.32
CA PRO A 84 -6.36 14.63 4.90
C PRO A 84 -6.38 14.18 3.44
N LEU A 85 -5.59 14.81 2.56
CA LEU A 85 -5.46 14.39 1.17
C LEU A 85 -4.64 13.10 1.05
N ALA A 86 -3.59 12.94 1.85
CA ALA A 86 -2.78 11.73 1.89
C ALA A 86 -3.60 10.56 2.49
N ILE A 87 -4.37 10.81 3.55
CA ILE A 87 -5.30 9.82 4.14
C ILE A 87 -6.32 9.36 3.11
N ALA A 88 -6.97 10.29 2.40
CA ALA A 88 -7.96 9.96 1.39
C ALA A 88 -7.35 9.14 0.26
N TRP A 89 -6.17 9.53 -0.22
CA TRP A 89 -5.44 8.80 -1.25
C TRP A 89 -5.06 7.38 -0.80
N TRP A 90 -4.48 7.25 0.40
CA TRP A 90 -4.11 5.95 0.98
C TRP A 90 -5.33 5.04 1.15
N ARG A 91 -6.42 5.55 1.74
CA ARG A 91 -7.66 4.80 1.95
C ARG A 91 -8.25 4.33 0.62
N ASN A 92 -8.27 5.17 -0.42
CA ASN A 92 -8.81 4.78 -1.71
C ASN A 92 -8.04 3.62 -2.35
N ARG A 93 -6.72 3.52 -2.14
CA ARG A 93 -5.92 2.38 -2.60
C ARG A 93 -6.31 1.10 -1.87
N LEU A 94 -6.52 1.18 -0.55
CA LEU A 94 -7.01 0.04 0.24
C LEU A 94 -8.43 -0.37 -0.15
N GLU A 95 -9.33 0.59 -0.39
CA GLU A 95 -10.69 0.29 -0.85
C GLU A 95 -10.70 -0.41 -2.20
N LYS A 96 -9.82 -0.02 -3.15
CA LYS A 96 -9.66 -0.76 -4.41
C LYS A 96 -9.28 -2.22 -4.19
N LEU A 97 -8.37 -2.51 -3.26
CA LEU A 97 -8.02 -3.90 -2.94
C LEU A 97 -9.22 -4.71 -2.41
N ARG A 98 -10.12 -4.05 -1.66
CA ARG A 98 -11.35 -4.66 -1.18
C ARG A 98 -12.35 -4.88 -2.30
N THR A 99 -12.61 -3.87 -3.12
CA THR A 99 -13.64 -3.91 -4.16
C THR A 99 -13.25 -4.78 -5.34
N ASP A 100 -11.99 -4.71 -5.76
CA ASP A 100 -11.55 -5.31 -7.03
C ASP A 100 -11.16 -6.77 -6.84
N PHE A 101 -10.66 -7.14 -5.65
CA PHE A 101 -10.16 -8.49 -5.37
C PHE A 101 -10.89 -9.22 -4.24
N GLY A 102 -11.73 -8.52 -3.46
CA GLY A 102 -12.48 -9.15 -2.37
C GLY A 102 -11.67 -9.34 -1.08
N ILE A 103 -10.60 -8.56 -0.87
CA ILE A 103 -9.88 -8.52 0.41
C ILE A 103 -10.80 -8.04 1.53
N THR A 104 -10.77 -8.73 2.67
CA THR A 104 -11.72 -8.48 3.76
C THR A 104 -11.15 -7.63 4.89
N SER A 105 -9.83 -7.65 5.06
CA SER A 105 -9.16 -7.00 6.18
C SER A 105 -7.70 -6.69 5.88
N PHE A 106 -7.13 -5.80 6.69
CA PHE A 106 -5.73 -5.43 6.62
C PHE A 106 -5.08 -5.60 8.00
N LYS A 107 -3.83 -6.05 8.00
CA LYS A 107 -2.95 -6.03 9.17
C LYS A 107 -1.91 -4.95 8.93
N CYS A 108 -1.86 -3.97 9.82
CA CYS A 108 -0.85 -2.92 9.85
C CYS A 108 0.39 -3.40 10.64
#